data_AF-A0AB35ZCS5-F1
#
_entry.id   AF-A0AB35ZCS5-F1
#
_cell.length_a   1.000
_cell.length_b   1.000
_cell.length_c   1.000
_cell.angle_alpha   90.00
_cell.angle_beta   90.00
_cell.angle_gamma   90.00
#
_symmetry.space_group_name_H-M   'P 1'
#
loop_
_entity.id
_entity.type
_entity.pdbx_description
1 polymer ?
#
loop_
_entity_poly.entity_id
_entity_poly.type
_entity_poly.pdbx_seq_one_letter_code
_entity_poly.pdbx_strand_id
1 'polypeptide(L)'
;MCTTDYLRRLTELSEGLMTIYIKKLSLLGQFGKKENGDTESSESASCEGMLCPYDLKLLLDDLFRKLLVIATDCKWKEYADLLDAFKKAIIDIPGLKTSKMDSDTKKSYDSVIGLLDESKEGIALDNKNNLISCRNLLYKAD
;
A
#
# COMPACT_ATOMS: atom_id res chain seq x y z
N MET A 1 -13.80 2.79 -18.58
CA MET A 1 -13.92 2.04 -17.31
C MET A 1 -13.91 3.08 -16.20
N CYS A 2 -14.93 3.14 -15.33
CA CYS A 2 -15.03 4.19 -14.32
C CYS A 2 -14.00 3.94 -13.20
N THR A 3 -13.34 4.99 -12.69
CA THR A 3 -12.31 4.91 -11.62
C THR A 3 -12.82 4.15 -10.39
N THR A 4 -14.11 4.30 -10.09
CA THR A 4 -14.82 3.63 -9.00
C THR A 4 -14.99 2.13 -9.24
N ASP A 5 -15.20 1.70 -10.48
CA ASP A 5 -15.28 0.28 -10.83
C ASP A 5 -13.92 -0.41 -10.77
N TYR A 6 -12.86 0.33 -11.09
CA TYR A 6 -11.49 -0.14 -10.93
C TYR A 6 -11.14 -0.30 -9.45
N LEU A 7 -11.42 0.71 -8.61
CA LEU A 7 -11.24 0.65 -7.15
C LEU A 7 -12.09 -0.46 -6.50
N ARG A 8 -13.32 -0.67 -6.96
CA ARG A 8 -14.17 -1.78 -6.50
C ARG A 8 -13.59 -3.15 -6.90
N ARG A 9 -13.19 -3.34 -8.15
CA ARG A 9 -12.53 -4.59 -8.58
C ARG A 9 -11.20 -4.82 -7.86
N LEU A 10 -10.51 -3.76 -7.46
CA LEU A 10 -9.31 -3.81 -6.61
C LEU A 10 -9.61 -4.37 -5.20
N THR A 11 -10.78 -4.05 -4.64
CA THR A 11 -11.24 -4.62 -3.37
C THR A 11 -11.66 -6.10 -3.43
N GLU A 12 -11.74 -6.70 -4.61
CA GLU A 12 -12.16 -8.12 -4.79
C GLU A 12 -11.01 -9.08 -5.22
N LEU A 13 -9.76 -8.60 -5.24
CA LEU A 13 -8.60 -9.33 -5.78
C LEU A 13 -8.03 -10.46 -4.93
N SER A 14 -7.54 -11.51 -5.61
CA SER A 14 -6.63 -12.55 -5.10
C SER A 14 -5.20 -12.04 -4.86
N GLU A 15 -4.39 -12.77 -4.08
CA GLU A 15 -2.99 -12.45 -3.72
C GLU A 15 -2.11 -12.08 -4.93
N GLY A 16 -2.20 -12.86 -6.02
CA GLY A 16 -1.43 -12.61 -7.24
C GLY A 16 -1.81 -11.30 -7.94
N LEU A 17 -3.09 -10.93 -7.91
CA LEU A 17 -3.54 -9.66 -8.45
C LEU A 17 -3.09 -8.50 -7.56
N MET A 18 -3.22 -8.61 -6.23
CA MET A 18 -2.72 -7.61 -5.28
C MET A 18 -1.24 -7.28 -5.52
N THR A 19 -0.41 -8.31 -5.73
CA THR A 19 1.01 -8.16 -6.08
C THR A 19 1.21 -7.31 -7.34
N ILE A 20 0.44 -7.57 -8.41
CA ILE A 20 0.50 -6.81 -9.66
C ILE A 20 0.15 -5.33 -9.43
N TYR A 21 -0.85 -5.06 -8.59
CA TYR A 21 -1.27 -3.69 -8.32
C TYR A 21 -0.29 -2.91 -7.46
N ILE A 22 0.26 -3.52 -6.41
CA ILE A 22 1.31 -2.91 -5.61
C ILE A 22 2.51 -2.55 -6.50
N LYS A 23 2.92 -3.46 -7.40
CA LYS A 23 3.98 -3.17 -8.38
C LYS A 23 3.63 -2.00 -9.31
N LYS A 24 2.38 -1.93 -9.80
CA LYS A 24 1.92 -0.78 -10.60
C LYS A 24 1.95 0.54 -9.81
N LEU A 25 1.60 0.52 -8.52
CA LEU A 25 1.66 1.69 -7.65
C LEU A 25 3.10 2.18 -7.44
N SER A 26 4.05 1.28 -7.21
CA SER A 26 5.48 1.64 -7.14
C SER A 26 5.96 2.32 -8.43
N LEU A 27 5.53 1.83 -9.60
CA LEU A 27 5.86 2.44 -10.88
C LEU A 27 5.27 3.85 -11.00
N LEU A 28 4.01 4.07 -10.60
CA LEU A 28 3.37 5.40 -10.60
C LEU A 28 4.12 6.41 -9.71
N GLY A 29 4.65 5.96 -8.58
CA GLY A 29 5.50 6.79 -7.71
C GLY A 29 6.83 7.22 -8.35
N GLN A 30 7.41 6.35 -9.18
CA GLN A 30 8.66 6.65 -9.90
C GLN A 30 8.48 7.70 -11.00
N PHE A 31 7.30 7.81 -11.63
CA PHE A 31 7.02 8.88 -12.60
C PHE A 31 7.05 10.29 -11.98
N GLY A 32 6.93 10.41 -10.65
CA GLY A 32 7.09 11.68 -9.93
C GLY A 32 8.55 12.12 -9.73
N LYS A 33 9.52 11.22 -9.92
CA LYS A 33 10.95 11.53 -9.87
C LYS A 33 11.41 11.94 -11.28
N LYS A 34 11.24 13.22 -11.63
CA LYS A 34 12.03 13.79 -12.72
C LYS A 34 13.50 13.75 -12.31
N GLU A 35 14.31 12.95 -13.01
CA GLU A 35 15.75 13.16 -13.03
C GLU A 35 16.02 14.58 -13.54
N ASN A 36 16.80 15.34 -12.78
CA ASN A 36 17.43 16.56 -13.29
C ASN A 36 18.45 16.11 -14.34
N GLY A 37 18.08 16.20 -15.61
CA GLY A 37 18.96 16.00 -16.75
C GLY A 37 18.42 16.77 -17.93
N ASP A 38 19.09 17.85 -18.29
CA ASP A 38 18.75 18.74 -19.39
C ASP A 38 18.49 17.96 -20.68
N THR A 39 17.28 18.05 -21.23
CA THR A 39 17.06 17.89 -22.68
C THR A 39 15.79 18.67 -23.05
N GLU A 40 15.99 19.74 -23.81
CA GLU A 40 14.93 20.40 -24.57
C GLU A 40 14.38 19.43 -25.62
N SER A 41 13.06 19.23 -25.66
CA SER A 41 12.25 19.34 -26.87
C SER A 41 10.83 18.85 -26.58
N SER A 42 9.88 19.65 -27.04
CA SER A 42 8.44 19.51 -26.94
C SER A 42 7.91 18.15 -27.37
N GLU A 43 6.98 17.61 -26.59
CA GLU A 43 5.67 17.15 -27.08
C GLU A 43 4.76 16.87 -25.88
N SER A 44 3.50 17.23 -26.04
CA SER A 44 2.42 17.13 -25.08
C SER A 44 2.26 15.72 -24.50
N ALA A 45 2.91 15.45 -23.37
CA ALA A 45 2.52 14.34 -22.50
C ALA A 45 1.28 14.78 -21.72
N SER A 46 0.10 14.50 -22.27
CA SER A 46 -1.15 14.59 -21.53
C SER A 46 -1.00 13.80 -20.23
N CYS A 47 -1.12 14.48 -19.08
CA CYS A 47 -1.26 13.88 -17.75
C CYS A 47 -2.60 13.12 -17.58
N GLU A 48 -3.13 12.53 -18.65
CA GLU A 48 -4.31 11.68 -18.66
C GLU A 48 -3.92 10.30 -18.10
N GLY A 49 -3.92 10.15 -16.79
CA GLY A 49 -3.68 8.84 -16.16
C GLY A 49 -3.14 8.89 -14.74
N MET A 50 -2.76 10.07 -14.24
CA MET A 50 -2.32 10.23 -12.86
C MET A 50 -3.54 10.21 -11.95
N LEU A 51 -3.71 9.15 -11.16
CA LEU A 51 -4.77 9.07 -10.14
C LEU A 51 -4.70 10.31 -9.26
N CYS A 52 -5.85 10.91 -8.93
CA CYS A 52 -5.84 12.03 -8.02
C CYS A 52 -5.31 11.56 -6.64
N PRO A 53 -4.63 12.43 -5.86
CA PRO A 53 -4.05 12.04 -4.57
C PRO A 53 -5.05 11.42 -3.59
N TYR A 54 -6.33 11.78 -3.71
CA TYR A 54 -7.42 11.24 -2.90
C TYR A 54 -7.77 9.79 -3.27
N ASP A 55 -7.95 9.49 -4.56
CA ASP A 55 -8.22 8.13 -5.03
C ASP A 55 -7.05 7.18 -4.72
N LEU A 56 -5.83 7.71 -4.82
CA LEU A 56 -4.62 6.97 -4.46
C LEU A 56 -4.56 6.65 -2.97
N LYS A 57 -4.98 7.57 -2.09
CA LYS A 57 -5.05 7.31 -0.65
C LYS A 57 -6.11 6.25 -0.32
N LEU A 58 -7.30 6.36 -0.91
CA LEU A 58 -8.36 5.36 -0.71
C LEU A 58 -7.89 3.96 -1.12
N LEU A 59 -7.18 3.87 -2.26
CA LEU A 59 -6.60 2.62 -2.72
C LEU A 59 -5.56 2.04 -1.76
N LEU A 60 -4.66 2.88 -1.24
CA LEU A 60 -3.67 2.43 -0.26
C LEU A 60 -4.32 1.98 1.05
N ASP A 61 -5.39 2.64 1.49
CA ASP A 61 -6.14 2.25 2.69
C ASP A 61 -6.86 0.91 2.50
N ASP A 62 -7.45 0.68 1.33
CA ASP A 62 -8.06 -0.59 0.98
C ASP A 62 -7.04 -1.73 0.89
N LEU A 63 -5.90 -1.49 0.25
CA LEU A 63 -4.80 -2.46 0.18
C LEU A 63 -4.24 -2.78 1.57
N PHE A 64 -4.09 -1.77 2.43
CA PHE A 64 -3.68 -1.97 3.81
C PHE A 64 -4.67 -2.84 4.57
N ARG A 65 -5.97 -2.56 4.49
CA ARG A 65 -7.02 -3.37 5.13
C ARG A 65 -6.97 -4.83 4.68
N LYS A 66 -6.73 -5.08 3.39
CA LYS A 66 -6.60 -6.45 2.90
C LYS A 66 -5.35 -7.17 3.38
N LEU A 67 -4.22 -6.47 3.51
CA LEU A 67 -3.03 -7.05 4.13
C LEU A 67 -3.34 -7.55 5.54
N LEU A 68 -4.13 -6.77 6.31
CA LEU A 68 -4.58 -7.20 7.63
C LEU A 68 -5.42 -8.48 7.58
N VAL A 69 -6.30 -8.64 6.58
CA VAL A 69 -7.08 -9.88 6.39
C VAL A 69 -6.18 -11.05 6.00
N ILE A 70 -5.23 -10.87 5.09
CA ILE A 70 -4.31 -11.95 4.69
C ILE A 70 -3.45 -12.41 5.88
N ALA A 71 -3.08 -11.50 6.76
CA ALA A 71 -2.32 -11.83 7.96
C ALA A 71 -3.05 -12.78 8.91
N THR A 72 -4.40 -12.81 8.89
CA THR A 72 -5.17 -13.75 9.75
C THR A 72 -5.14 -15.19 9.25
N ASP A 73 -4.77 -15.42 7.99
CA ASP A 73 -4.67 -16.76 7.40
C ASP A 73 -3.30 -17.44 7.68
N CYS A 74 -2.45 -16.83 8.50
CA CYS A 74 -1.17 -17.36 9.00
C CYS A 74 -0.14 -17.80 7.93
N LYS A 75 -0.23 -17.29 6.70
CA LYS A 75 0.75 -17.54 5.64
C LYS A 75 1.88 -16.51 5.66
N TRP A 76 2.73 -16.55 6.68
CA TRP A 76 3.67 -15.45 6.98
C TRP A 76 4.67 -15.12 5.86
N LYS A 77 5.08 -16.10 5.07
CA LYS A 77 6.01 -15.88 3.94
C LYS A 77 5.36 -15.07 2.82
N GLU A 78 4.18 -15.47 2.38
CA GLU A 78 3.42 -14.77 1.34
C GLU A 78 3.00 -13.37 1.81
N TYR A 79 2.62 -13.26 3.07
CA TYR A 79 2.33 -11.98 3.72
C TYR A 79 3.55 -11.06 3.76
N ALA A 80 4.74 -11.58 4.08
CA ALA A 80 5.98 -10.79 4.11
C ALA A 80 6.29 -10.15 2.75
N ASP A 81 6.19 -10.93 1.68
CA ASP A 81 6.45 -10.47 0.31
C ASP A 81 5.47 -9.36 -0.11
N LEU A 82 4.18 -9.52 0.22
CA LEU A 82 3.14 -8.53 -0.05
C LEU A 82 3.35 -7.24 0.76
N LEU A 83 3.72 -7.38 2.03
CA LEU A 83 3.93 -6.26 2.94
C LEU A 83 5.16 -5.42 2.56
N ASP A 84 6.26 -6.07 2.16
CA ASP A 84 7.45 -5.37 1.68
C ASP A 84 7.18 -4.61 0.37
N ALA A 85 6.47 -5.25 -0.57
CA ALA A 85 6.06 -4.58 -1.80
C ALA A 85 5.16 -3.37 -1.50
N PHE A 86 4.21 -3.52 -0.58
CA PHE A 86 3.29 -2.45 -0.20
C PHE A 86 4.03 -1.27 0.43
N LYS A 87 4.96 -1.55 1.35
CA LYS A 87 5.82 -0.53 1.97
C LYS A 87 6.57 0.29 0.93
N LYS A 88 7.18 -0.36 -0.06
CA LYS A 88 7.88 0.30 -1.17
C LYS A 88 6.92 1.19 -1.98
N ALA A 89 5.74 0.68 -2.32
CA ALA A 89 4.74 1.45 -3.05
C ALA A 89 4.31 2.73 -2.32
N ILE A 90 4.12 2.69 -0.99
CA ILE A 90 3.78 3.90 -0.23
C ILE A 90 4.93 4.92 -0.22
N ILE A 91 6.17 4.46 -0.01
CA ILE A 91 7.36 5.33 0.03
C ILE A 91 7.57 6.05 -1.31
N ASP A 92 7.31 5.37 -2.42
CA ASP A 92 7.50 5.93 -3.75
C ASP A 92 6.44 6.99 -4.12
N ILE A 93 5.38 7.18 -3.33
CA ILE A 93 4.33 8.17 -3.58
C ILE A 93 4.58 9.44 -2.75
N PRO A 94 5.26 10.47 -3.31
CA PRO A 94 5.51 11.71 -2.59
C PRO A 94 4.20 12.48 -2.33
N GLY A 95 4.11 13.12 -1.16
CA GLY A 95 3.00 14.02 -0.83
C GLY A 95 1.70 13.32 -0.38
N LEU A 96 1.75 12.02 -0.09
CA LEU A 96 0.63 11.31 0.52
C LEU A 96 0.30 11.92 1.89
N LYS A 97 -0.92 12.45 2.05
CA LYS A 97 -1.37 13.01 3.33
C LYS A 97 -1.81 11.88 4.26
N THR A 98 -1.27 11.88 5.47
CA THR A 98 -1.72 10.95 6.52
C THR A 98 -3.11 11.32 7.03
N SER A 99 -3.93 10.31 7.28
CA SER A 99 -5.28 10.44 7.83
C SER A 99 -5.37 9.80 9.23
N LYS A 100 -6.49 10.04 9.93
CA LYS A 100 -6.82 9.21 11.09
C LYS A 100 -7.25 7.83 10.59
N MET A 101 -6.81 6.78 11.28
CA MET A 101 -7.28 5.43 11.05
C MET A 101 -8.72 5.30 11.56
N ASP A 102 -9.61 4.70 10.77
CA ASP A 102 -10.97 4.41 11.22
C ASP A 102 -10.99 3.28 12.27
N SER A 103 -12.08 3.19 13.02
CA SER A 103 -12.17 2.25 14.15
C SER A 103 -12.08 0.79 13.75
N ASP A 104 -12.56 0.43 12.56
CA ASP A 104 -12.61 -0.96 12.12
C ASP A 104 -11.24 -1.40 11.62
N THR A 105 -10.57 -0.55 10.82
CA THR A 105 -9.17 -0.76 10.44
C THR A 105 -8.26 -0.84 11.67
N LYS A 106 -8.50 -0.01 12.70
CA LYS A 106 -7.74 -0.05 13.95
C LYS A 106 -7.89 -1.39 14.69
N LYS A 107 -9.12 -1.89 14.83
CA LYS A 107 -9.37 -3.21 15.46
C LYS A 107 -8.66 -4.33 14.71
N SER A 108 -8.76 -4.36 13.38
CA SER A 108 -8.07 -5.36 12.56
C SER A 108 -6.55 -5.26 12.71
N TYR A 109 -6.00 -4.04 12.74
CA TYR A 109 -4.58 -3.81 12.94
C TYR A 109 -4.10 -4.33 14.31
N ASP A 110 -4.80 -3.95 15.38
CA ASP A 110 -4.45 -4.39 16.74
C ASP A 110 -4.52 -5.92 16.86
N SER A 111 -5.51 -6.56 16.22
CA SER A 111 -5.62 -8.02 16.15
C SER A 111 -4.42 -8.67 15.46
N VAL A 112 -3.98 -8.13 14.32
CA VAL A 112 -2.83 -8.67 13.58
C VAL A 112 -1.52 -8.46 14.35
N ILE A 113 -1.36 -7.33 15.04
CA ILE A 113 -0.21 -7.11 15.92
C ILE A 113 -0.18 -8.17 17.03
N GLY A 114 -1.33 -8.48 17.64
CA GLY A 114 -1.45 -9.57 18.61
C GLY A 114 -0.99 -10.92 18.05
N LEU A 115 -1.48 -11.30 16.86
CA LEU A 115 -1.07 -12.55 16.19
C LEU A 115 0.44 -12.62 15.93
N LEU A 116 1.04 -11.50 15.51
CA LEU A 116 2.47 -11.43 15.25
C LEU A 116 3.30 -11.50 16.54
N ASP A 117 2.80 -10.94 17.64
CA ASP A 117 3.44 -11.00 18.96
C ASP A 117 3.38 -12.39 19.61
N GLU A 118 2.30 -13.13 19.36
CA GLU A 118 2.14 -14.50 19.86
C GLU A 118 2.93 -15.53 19.03
N SER A 119 3.33 -15.17 17.80
CA SER A 119 4.09 -16.05 16.92
C SER A 119 5.53 -16.24 17.39
N LYS A 120 6.02 -17.48 17.34
CA LYS A 120 7.41 -17.84 17.66
C LYS A 120 8.33 -17.80 16.44
N GLU A 121 7.78 -17.53 15.26
CA GLU A 121 8.54 -17.53 14.02
C GLU A 121 9.29 -16.19 13.86
N GLY A 122 10.59 -16.24 13.56
CA GLY A 122 11.39 -15.01 13.38
C GLY A 122 10.84 -14.07 12.31
N ILE A 123 10.23 -14.63 11.25
CA ILE A 123 9.58 -13.86 10.18
C ILE A 123 8.41 -13.00 10.69
N ALA A 124 7.77 -13.38 11.80
CA ALA A 124 6.67 -12.62 12.38
C ALA A 124 7.15 -11.30 12.99
N LEU A 125 8.33 -11.27 13.60
CA LEU A 125 8.92 -10.04 14.15
C LEU A 125 9.25 -9.03 13.05
N ASP A 126 9.84 -9.49 11.95
CA ASP A 126 10.13 -8.63 10.80
C ASP A 126 8.83 -8.09 10.16
N ASN A 127 7.83 -8.97 10.02
CA ASN A 127 6.51 -8.59 9.54
C ASN A 127 5.83 -7.56 10.45
N LYS A 128 5.97 -7.68 11.78
CA LYS A 128 5.45 -6.69 12.73
C LYS A 128 6.09 -5.31 12.51
N ASN A 129 7.41 -5.25 12.42
CA ASN A 129 8.12 -3.98 12.21
C ASN A 129 7.75 -3.33 10.87
N ASN A 130 7.59 -4.14 9.82
CA ASN A 130 7.15 -3.65 8.52
C ASN A 130 5.70 -3.18 8.53
N LEU A 131 4.81 -3.86 9.27
CA LEU A 131 3.41 -3.47 9.40
C LEU A 131 3.26 -2.14 10.14
N ILE A 132 4.00 -1.96 11.25
CA ILE A 132 4.08 -0.70 11.99
C ILE A 132 4.59 0.43 11.07
N SER A 133 5.62 0.14 10.27
CA SER A 133 6.15 1.11 9.29
C SER A 133 5.08 1.54 8.29
N CYS A 134 4.36 0.60 7.68
CA CYS A 134 3.29 0.89 6.73
C CYS A 134 2.17 1.71 7.38
N ARG A 135 1.76 1.35 8.60
CA ARG A 135 0.76 2.08 9.37
C ARG A 135 1.16 3.53 9.59
N ASN A 136 2.42 3.79 9.96
CA ASN A 136 2.91 5.15 10.21
C ASN A 136 3.09 5.98 8.94
N LEU A 137 3.30 5.35 7.80
CA LEU A 137 3.33 6.04 6.51
C LEU A 137 1.92 6.46 6.04
N LEU A 138 0.87 5.70 6.39
CA LEU A 138 -0.50 5.96 5.95
C LEU A 138 -1.32 6.81 6.93
N TYR A 139 -1.07 6.64 8.23
CA TYR A 139 -1.91 7.17 9.29
C TYR A 139 -1.11 7.98 10.30
N LYS A 140 -1.80 8.93 10.94
CA LYS A 140 -1.22 9.71 12.04
C LYS A 140 -0.93 8.81 13.23
N ALA A 141 0.14 9.10 13.98
CA ALA A 141 0.27 8.59 15.34
C ALA A 141 -0.95 9.05 16.15
N ASP A 142 -1.58 8.12 16.88
CA ASP A 142 -2.68 8.46 17.78
C ASP A 142 -2.15 9.28 18.97
#